data_AF-A0AAD5LFW9-F1
#
_entry.id   AF-A0AAD5LFW9-F1
#
_cell.length_a   1.000
_cell.length_b   1.000
_cell.length_c   1.000
_cell.angle_alpha   90.00
_cell.angle_beta   90.00
_cell.angle_gamma   90.00
#
_symmetry.space_group_name_H-M   'P 1'
#
loop_
_entity.id
_entity.type
_entity.pdbx_description
1 polymer ?
#
loop_
_entity_poly.entity_id
_entity_poly.type
_entity_poly.pdbx_seq_one_letter_code
_entity_poly.pdbx_strand_id
1 'polypeptide(L)'
;MDTFASLALATEEPTQALLERKPYPKTAPLLSKKMTKHILGQSILQLVILIVLTFWGDKIFNIPTGIYVKMENQEDADKKVPTQHMTIIFNTFVWLQLFNELNARKIHDEINIFSGITGNAVFLYVTVFQVAMQVVLVQFTGRVFNCKPLDLDQWLICIAIGALSLPWGLFLRSISVKNAPNWMAFCREADDVEVRQVMSGRGQELWLRGLARIRAQIRVIRAFKKGLQSRMLIKDGSVV
;
A
#
# COMPACT_ATOMS: atom_id res chain seq x y z
N MET A 1 -8.94 -10.70 5.75
CA MET A 1 -9.24 -9.29 5.43
C MET A 1 -8.14 -8.72 4.56
N ASP A 2 -6.89 -8.75 5.04
CA ASP A 2 -5.74 -8.11 4.37
C ASP A 2 -5.43 -8.64 2.96
N THR A 3 -5.64 -9.94 2.69
CA THR A 3 -5.48 -10.51 1.35
C THR A 3 -6.48 -9.94 0.34
N PHE A 4 -7.71 -9.69 0.77
CA PHE A 4 -8.73 -9.10 -0.10
C PHE A 4 -8.45 -7.61 -0.30
N ALA A 5 -8.02 -6.92 0.77
CA ALA A 5 -7.62 -5.51 0.69
C ALA A 5 -6.43 -5.30 -0.26
N SER A 6 -5.40 -6.15 -0.18
CA SER A 6 -4.23 -6.05 -1.07
C SER A 6 -4.60 -6.33 -2.52
N LEU A 7 -5.51 -7.28 -2.78
CA LEU A 7 -6.05 -7.55 -4.12
C LEU A 7 -6.86 -6.37 -4.66
N ALA A 8 -7.73 -5.78 -3.83
CA ALA A 8 -8.54 -4.63 -4.23
C ALA A 8 -7.68 -3.41 -4.57
N LEU A 9 -6.65 -3.15 -3.77
CA LEU A 9 -5.70 -2.04 -4.01
C LEU A 9 -4.77 -2.30 -5.21
N ALA A 10 -4.44 -3.55 -5.51
CA ALA A 10 -3.61 -3.91 -6.66
C ALA A 10 -4.33 -3.78 -8.01
N THR A 11 -5.66 -3.71 -8.01
CA THR A 11 -6.49 -3.67 -9.22
C THR A 11 -6.97 -2.27 -9.60
N GLU A 12 -6.41 -1.22 -8.98
CA GLU A 12 -6.72 0.15 -9.36
C GLU A 12 -6.16 0.53 -10.73
N GLU A 13 -6.98 1.23 -11.52
CA GLU A 13 -6.57 1.75 -12.83
C GLU A 13 -5.50 2.85 -12.69
N PRO A 14 -4.54 2.90 -13.62
CA PRO A 14 -3.47 3.90 -13.57
C PRO A 14 -4.03 5.31 -13.76
N THR A 15 -3.65 6.24 -12.86
CA THR A 15 -4.06 7.65 -12.93
C THR A 15 -3.11 8.45 -13.83
N GLN A 16 -3.61 9.42 -14.60
CA GLN A 16 -2.78 10.29 -15.48
C GLN A 16 -1.70 11.06 -14.72
N ALA A 17 -1.93 11.39 -13.45
CA ALA A 17 -0.95 12.03 -12.57
C ALA A 17 0.36 11.20 -12.41
N LEU A 18 0.32 9.88 -12.67
CA LEU A 18 1.51 9.04 -12.65
C LEU A 18 2.51 9.40 -13.77
N LEU A 19 2.03 9.97 -14.88
CA LEU A 19 2.85 10.37 -16.02
C LEU A 19 3.62 11.67 -15.79
N GLU A 20 3.11 12.54 -14.91
CA GLU A 20 3.73 13.83 -14.58
C GLU A 20 4.91 13.69 -13.60
N ARG A 21 5.04 12.51 -12.98
CA ARG A 21 6.06 12.25 -11.97
C ARG A 21 7.35 11.71 -12.59
N LYS A 22 8.49 12.14 -12.03
CA LYS A 22 9.82 11.63 -12.40
C LYS A 22 9.94 10.12 -12.11
N PRO A 23 10.69 9.36 -12.93
CA PRO A 23 10.90 7.93 -12.70
C PRO A 23 11.67 7.69 -11.41
N TYR A 24 11.30 6.63 -10.68
CA TYR A 24 11.99 6.22 -9.46
C TYR A 24 13.34 5.58 -9.74
N PRO A 25 14.40 5.88 -8.96
CA PRO A 25 15.66 5.16 -9.07
C PRO A 25 15.53 3.72 -8.55
N LYS A 26 16.30 2.78 -9.11
CA LYS A 26 16.30 1.35 -8.71
C LYS A 26 16.70 1.12 -7.24
N THR A 27 17.33 2.10 -6.61
CA THR A 27 17.79 2.07 -5.22
C THR A 27 16.84 2.80 -4.26
N ALA A 28 15.67 3.26 -4.73
CA ALA A 28 14.68 3.90 -3.87
C ALA A 28 14.14 2.90 -2.85
N PRO A 29 13.95 3.29 -1.58
CA PRO A 29 13.28 2.44 -0.61
C PRO A 29 11.82 2.19 -1.03
N LEU A 30 11.31 0.98 -0.75
CA LEU A 30 9.91 0.62 -1.00
C LEU A 30 8.93 1.43 -0.13
N LEU A 31 9.38 1.84 1.07
CA LEU A 31 8.60 2.60 2.03
C LEU A 31 9.11 4.05 2.08
N SER A 32 8.28 5.01 1.65
CA SER A 32 8.60 6.45 1.80
C SER A 32 8.27 6.95 3.21
N LYS A 33 8.86 8.07 3.64
CA LYS A 33 8.53 8.72 4.93
C LYS A 33 7.03 9.03 5.04
N LYS A 34 6.38 9.38 3.93
CA LYS A 34 4.94 9.62 3.89
C LYS A 34 4.13 8.36 4.20
N MET A 35 4.49 7.23 3.59
CA MET A 35 3.86 5.92 3.88
C MET A 35 4.08 5.51 5.33
N THR A 36 5.30 5.70 5.85
CA THR A 36 5.66 5.36 7.23
C THR A 36 4.83 6.14 8.24
N LYS A 37 4.63 7.46 8.02
CA LYS A 37 3.72 8.28 8.85
C LYS A 37 2.32 7.67 8.91
N HIS A 38 1.76 7.29 7.77
CA HIS A 38 0.40 6.75 7.70
C HIS A 38 0.29 5.38 8.38
N ILE A 39 1.24 4.48 8.14
CA ILE A 39 1.27 3.16 8.76
C ILE A 39 1.39 3.31 10.28
N LEU A 40 2.39 4.05 10.76
CA LEU A 40 2.64 4.20 12.19
C LEU A 40 1.47 4.92 12.89
N GLY A 41 0.96 5.99 12.28
CA GLY A 41 -0.15 6.77 12.85
C GLY A 41 -1.45 5.98 12.94
N GLN A 42 -1.78 5.18 11.92
CA GLN A 42 -2.96 4.31 11.96
C GLN A 42 -2.78 3.15 12.94
N SER A 43 -1.61 2.50 12.95
CA SER A 43 -1.32 1.41 13.90
C SER A 43 -1.39 1.87 15.35
N ILE A 44 -0.88 3.06 15.69
CA ILE A 44 -0.98 3.61 17.05
C ILE A 44 -2.44 3.85 17.43
N LEU A 45 -3.24 4.48 16.57
CA LEU A 45 -4.65 4.71 16.85
C LEU A 45 -5.41 3.40 17.07
N GLN A 46 -5.23 2.43 16.17
CA GLN A 46 -5.87 1.12 16.29
C GLN A 46 -5.47 0.41 17.59
N LEU A 47 -4.18 0.44 17.93
CA LEU A 47 -3.69 -0.13 19.19
C LEU A 47 -4.34 0.53 20.41
N VAL A 48 -4.39 1.86 20.44
CA VAL A 48 -5.01 2.61 21.55
C VAL A 48 -6.49 2.28 21.67
N ILE A 49 -7.24 2.27 20.56
CA ILE A 49 -8.68 1.95 20.56
C ILE A 49 -8.91 0.53 21.08
N LEU A 50 -8.14 -0.45 20.60
CA LEU A 50 -8.29 -1.84 21.04
C LEU A 50 -7.91 -2.02 22.51
N ILE A 51 -6.87 -1.35 23.00
CA ILE A 51 -6.49 -1.39 24.41
C ILE A 51 -7.58 -0.78 25.27
N VAL A 52 -8.10 0.39 24.90
CA VAL A 52 -9.21 1.05 25.62
C VAL A 52 -10.44 0.16 25.63
N LEU A 53 -10.81 -0.43 24.49
CA LEU A 53 -11.96 -1.32 24.40
C LEU A 53 -11.75 -2.62 25.19
N THR A 54 -10.51 -3.09 25.29
CA THR A 54 -10.15 -4.26 26.10
C THR A 54 -10.37 -3.97 27.59
N PHE A 55 -9.79 -2.89 28.11
CA PHE A 55 -9.85 -2.62 29.55
C PHE A 55 -11.12 -1.90 30.02
N TRP A 56 -11.67 -1.03 29.18
CA TRP A 56 -12.82 -0.17 29.53
C TRP A 56 -14.10 -0.54 28.76
N GLY A 57 -14.05 -1.48 27.81
CA GLY A 57 -15.22 -1.88 27.03
C GLY A 57 -16.35 -2.45 27.88
N ASP A 58 -16.06 -3.12 28.99
CA ASP A 58 -17.11 -3.56 29.93
C ASP A 58 -17.90 -2.36 30.46
N LYS A 59 -17.21 -1.35 30.98
CA LYS A 59 -17.86 -0.15 31.56
C LYS A 59 -18.60 0.70 30.53
N ILE A 60 -18.10 0.76 29.29
CA ILE A 60 -18.68 1.58 28.22
C ILE A 60 -19.98 0.94 27.71
N PHE A 61 -20.02 -0.38 27.60
CA PHE A 61 -21.18 -1.10 27.06
C PHE A 61 -22.09 -1.70 28.13
N ASN A 62 -21.69 -1.64 29.41
CA ASN A 62 -22.40 -2.21 30.56
C ASN A 62 -22.64 -3.72 30.39
N ILE A 63 -21.61 -4.45 29.92
CA ILE A 63 -21.65 -5.88 29.59
C ILE A 63 -20.60 -6.60 30.43
N PRO A 64 -20.91 -7.75 31.06
CA PRO A 64 -19.96 -8.49 31.90
C PRO A 64 -18.63 -8.76 31.18
N THR A 65 -17.52 -8.46 31.87
CA THR A 65 -16.18 -8.53 31.28
C THR A 65 -15.88 -9.91 30.72
N GLY A 66 -15.50 -9.99 29.44
CA GLY A 66 -15.02 -11.26 28.87
C GLY A 66 -13.63 -11.68 29.36
N ILE A 67 -12.93 -10.79 30.09
CA ILE A 67 -11.55 -10.98 30.56
C ILE A 67 -11.51 -11.75 31.87
N TYR A 68 -12.41 -11.45 32.82
CA TYR A 68 -12.40 -12.03 34.16
C TYR A 68 -13.33 -13.25 34.32
N VAL A 69 -14.17 -13.57 33.33
CA VAL A 69 -15.01 -14.79 33.32
C VAL A 69 -14.20 -16.08 33.50
N LYS A 70 -12.89 -16.06 33.21
CA LYS A 70 -11.98 -17.18 33.48
C LYS A 70 -11.67 -17.42 34.96
N MET A 71 -11.96 -16.48 35.86
CA MET A 71 -11.52 -16.56 37.26
C MET A 71 -12.62 -17.01 38.24
N GLU A 72 -13.90 -16.93 37.87
CA GLU A 72 -14.99 -17.18 38.83
C GLU A 72 -15.47 -18.64 38.84
N ASN A 73 -15.41 -19.36 37.72
CA ASN A 73 -15.80 -20.77 37.61
C ASN A 73 -14.57 -21.64 37.29
N GLN A 74 -13.84 -22.03 38.34
CA GLN A 74 -12.59 -22.81 38.23
C GLN A 74 -12.79 -24.25 37.73
N GLU A 75 -14.03 -24.73 37.62
CA GLU A 75 -14.38 -26.07 37.10
C GLU A 75 -14.61 -26.14 35.58
N ASP A 76 -14.75 -25.01 34.87
CA ASP A 76 -15.02 -24.94 33.42
C ASP A 76 -13.93 -24.18 32.64
N ALA A 77 -12.68 -24.19 33.12
CA ALA A 77 -11.56 -23.43 32.54
C ALA A 77 -11.24 -23.78 31.06
N ASP A 78 -11.77 -24.90 30.55
CA ASP A 78 -11.55 -25.39 29.17
C ASP A 78 -12.65 -24.97 28.18
N LYS A 79 -13.82 -24.49 28.65
CA LYS A 79 -14.87 -23.95 27.76
C LYS A 79 -14.59 -22.47 27.50
N LYS A 80 -14.07 -22.14 26.32
CA LYS A 80 -14.10 -20.76 25.78
C LYS A 80 -15.56 -20.34 25.58
N VAL A 81 -16.21 -19.84 26.62
CA VAL A 81 -17.58 -19.34 26.51
C VAL A 81 -17.55 -18.08 25.61
N PRO A 82 -18.37 -18.01 24.56
CA PRO A 82 -18.43 -16.84 23.69
C PRO A 82 -18.96 -15.63 24.47
N THR A 83 -18.12 -14.59 24.61
CA THR A 83 -18.47 -13.36 25.34
C THR A 83 -18.76 -12.23 24.37
N GLN A 84 -19.76 -11.40 24.70
CA GLN A 84 -20.12 -10.23 23.88
C GLN A 84 -18.97 -9.22 23.83
N HIS A 85 -18.26 -9.05 24.94
CA HIS A 85 -17.10 -8.16 25.04
C HIS A 85 -16.00 -8.50 24.02
N MET A 86 -15.59 -9.77 23.92
CA MET A 86 -14.59 -10.19 22.91
C MET A 86 -15.11 -10.06 21.48
N THR A 87 -16.42 -10.27 21.27
CA THR A 87 -17.04 -10.11 19.95
C THR A 87 -17.08 -8.64 19.52
N ILE A 88 -17.33 -7.71 20.44
CA ILE A 88 -17.27 -6.25 20.21
C ILE A 88 -15.86 -5.82 19.84
N ILE A 89 -14.83 -6.34 20.53
CA ILE A 89 -13.42 -6.08 20.21
C ILE A 89 -13.09 -6.55 18.79
N PHE A 90 -13.45 -7.80 18.48
CA PHE A 90 -13.25 -8.37 17.14
C PHE A 90 -13.98 -7.56 16.05
N ASN A 91 -15.26 -7.23 16.27
CA ASN A 91 -16.06 -6.48 15.31
C ASN A 91 -15.47 -5.09 15.06
N THR A 92 -15.11 -4.38 16.13
CA THR A 92 -14.47 -3.06 16.05
C THR A 92 -13.12 -3.12 15.33
N PHE A 93 -12.31 -4.16 15.57
CA PHE A 93 -11.06 -4.38 14.85
C PHE A 93 -11.28 -4.52 13.33
N VAL A 94 -12.25 -5.33 12.91
CA VAL A 94 -12.54 -5.50 11.47
C VAL A 94 -13.01 -4.18 10.85
N TRP A 95 -13.88 -3.43 11.53
CA TRP A 95 -14.29 -2.11 11.06
C TRP A 95 -13.14 -1.12 10.94
N LEU A 96 -12.24 -1.08 11.93
CA LEU A 96 -11.03 -0.25 11.87
C LEU A 96 -10.18 -0.58 10.63
N GLN A 97 -10.10 -1.84 10.23
CA GLN A 97 -9.32 -2.22 9.05
C GLN A 97 -10.04 -1.96 7.74
N LEU A 98 -11.37 -2.14 7.67
CA LEU A 98 -12.16 -1.72 6.50
C LEU A 98 -12.02 -0.21 6.22
N PHE A 99 -12.08 0.62 7.26
CA PHE A 99 -11.89 2.06 7.09
C PHE A 99 -10.43 2.45 6.84
N ASN A 100 -9.47 1.71 7.40
CA ASN A 100 -8.05 1.89 7.07
C ASN A 100 -7.75 1.52 5.60
N GLU A 101 -8.40 0.50 5.04
CA GLU A 101 -8.31 0.14 3.63
C GLU A 101 -8.74 1.31 2.71
N LEU A 102 -9.83 1.99 3.06
CA LEU A 102 -10.28 3.19 2.36
C LEU A 102 -9.23 4.32 2.45
N ASN A 103 -8.60 4.52 3.61
CA ASN A 103 -7.54 5.51 3.77
C ASN A 103 -6.26 5.13 2.98
N ALA A 104 -5.92 3.85 2.92
CA ALA A 104 -4.73 3.32 2.27
C ALA A 104 -4.80 3.40 0.74
N ARG A 105 -6.00 3.53 0.17
CA ARG A 105 -6.21 3.73 -1.27
C ARG A 105 -5.51 4.97 -1.83
N LYS A 106 -5.50 6.07 -1.07
CA LYS A 106 -4.86 7.33 -1.47
C LYS A 106 -3.68 7.64 -0.55
N ILE A 107 -2.49 7.25 -1.00
CA ILE A 107 -1.24 7.33 -0.22
C ILE A 107 -0.51 8.67 -0.44
N HIS A 108 -0.71 9.29 -1.60
CA HIS A 108 -0.30 10.67 -1.80
C HIS A 108 -1.28 11.57 -1.03
N ASP A 109 -0.81 12.68 -0.43
CA ASP A 109 -1.57 13.59 0.45
C ASP A 109 -2.75 14.31 -0.26
N GLU A 110 -3.56 13.57 -1.01
CA GLU A 110 -4.80 13.98 -1.63
C GLU A 110 -5.88 14.09 -0.55
N ILE A 111 -6.57 15.23 -0.52
CA ILE A 111 -7.56 15.52 0.52
C ILE A 111 -8.84 14.68 0.30
N ASN A 112 -9.17 14.33 -0.94
CA ASN A 112 -10.40 13.64 -1.30
C ASN A 112 -10.22 12.11 -1.36
N ILE A 113 -10.46 11.40 -0.25
CA ILE A 113 -10.43 9.92 -0.18
C ILE A 113 -11.48 9.29 -1.11
N PHE A 114 -12.64 9.95 -1.26
CA PHE A 114 -13.78 9.44 -2.02
C PHE A 114 -13.71 9.71 -3.52
N SER A 115 -12.70 10.45 -3.98
CA SER A 115 -12.57 10.76 -5.40
C SER A 115 -12.19 9.51 -6.21
N GLY A 116 -13.04 9.13 -7.15
CA GLY A 116 -12.85 7.95 -7.99
C GLY A 116 -13.24 6.63 -7.34
N ILE A 117 -13.96 6.66 -6.19
CA ILE A 117 -14.30 5.41 -5.48
C ILE A 117 -15.15 4.47 -6.33
N THR A 118 -16.10 5.04 -7.07
CA THR A 118 -17.04 4.35 -7.96
C THR A 118 -16.45 4.00 -9.33
N GLY A 119 -15.26 4.50 -9.64
CA GLY A 119 -14.59 4.20 -10.92
C GLY A 119 -14.00 2.79 -10.97
N ASN A 120 -13.63 2.23 -9.82
CA ASN A 120 -13.09 0.86 -9.72
C ASN A 120 -14.16 -0.09 -9.15
N ALA A 121 -14.83 -0.82 -10.04
CA ALA A 121 -15.86 -1.79 -9.67
C ALA A 121 -15.30 -2.95 -8.82
N VAL A 122 -14.03 -3.34 -9.02
CA VAL A 122 -13.39 -4.43 -8.26
C VAL A 122 -13.21 -4.01 -6.80
N PHE A 123 -12.73 -2.79 -6.56
CA PHE A 123 -12.60 -2.25 -5.20
C PHE A 123 -13.96 -2.22 -4.49
N LEU A 124 -14.99 -1.69 -5.15
CA LEU A 124 -16.35 -1.64 -4.59
C LEU A 124 -16.89 -3.04 -4.25
N TYR A 125 -16.72 -4.00 -5.16
CA TYR A 125 -17.14 -5.38 -4.97
C TYR A 125 -16.46 -6.01 -3.76
N VAL A 126 -15.13 -5.87 -3.64
CA VAL A 126 -14.38 -6.44 -2.52
C VAL A 126 -14.78 -5.80 -1.19
N THR A 127 -14.94 -4.47 -1.14
CA THR A 127 -15.39 -3.78 0.08
C THR A 127 -16.78 -4.25 0.52
N VAL A 128 -17.75 -4.33 -0.40
CA VAL A 128 -19.10 -4.83 -0.10
C VAL A 128 -19.06 -6.29 0.35
N PHE A 129 -18.25 -7.11 -0.32
CA PHE A 129 -18.07 -8.52 0.04
C PHE A 129 -17.49 -8.67 1.45
N GLN A 130 -16.48 -7.90 1.84
CA GLN A 130 -15.92 -7.94 3.19
C GLN A 130 -16.95 -7.50 4.25
N VAL A 131 -17.74 -6.45 3.98
CA VAL A 131 -18.81 -6.01 4.90
C VAL A 131 -19.88 -7.09 5.06
N ALA A 132 -20.32 -7.70 3.95
CA ALA A 132 -21.29 -8.79 3.99
C ALA A 132 -20.76 -10.00 4.76
N MET A 133 -19.51 -10.40 4.52
CA MET A 133 -18.87 -11.48 5.25
C MET A 133 -18.72 -11.14 6.74
N GLN A 134 -18.47 -9.88 7.10
CA GLN A 134 -18.38 -9.47 8.50
C GLN A 134 -19.72 -9.64 9.23
N VAL A 135 -20.83 -9.28 8.60
CA VAL A 135 -22.18 -9.54 9.14
C VAL A 135 -22.40 -11.04 9.29
N VAL A 136 -22.08 -11.85 8.27
CA VAL A 136 -22.25 -13.31 8.35
C VAL A 136 -21.42 -13.92 9.48
N LEU A 137 -20.19 -13.48 9.65
CA LEU A 137 -19.27 -13.96 10.68
C LEU A 137 -19.79 -13.67 12.09
N VAL A 138 -20.22 -12.43 12.35
CA VAL A 138 -20.63 -11.99 13.68
C VAL A 138 -22.02 -12.52 14.07
N GLN A 139 -22.98 -12.58 13.13
CA GLN A 139 -24.33 -13.07 13.44
C GLN A 139 -24.44 -14.60 13.45
N PHE A 140 -23.81 -15.30 12.51
CA PHE A 140 -24.10 -16.73 12.29
C PHE A 140 -22.97 -17.66 12.74
N THR A 141 -21.76 -17.14 12.96
CA THR A 141 -20.58 -18.00 13.13
C THR A 141 -20.13 -18.14 14.59
N GLY A 142 -21.12 -18.17 15.49
CA GLY A 142 -20.89 -18.16 16.93
C GLY A 142 -20.20 -19.40 17.48
N ARG A 143 -20.44 -20.60 16.92
CA ARG A 143 -19.81 -21.85 17.39
C ARG A 143 -18.37 -22.04 16.93
N VAL A 144 -18.00 -21.52 15.74
CA VAL A 144 -16.66 -21.71 15.19
C VAL A 144 -15.71 -20.60 15.65
N PHE A 145 -16.20 -19.35 15.74
CA PHE A 145 -15.38 -18.20 16.15
C PHE A 145 -15.63 -17.74 17.59
N ASN A 146 -16.45 -18.46 18.38
CA ASN A 146 -16.83 -18.06 19.74
C ASN A 146 -17.38 -16.62 19.80
N CYS A 147 -18.17 -16.25 18.80
CA CYS A 147 -18.86 -14.96 18.73
C CYS A 147 -20.27 -15.09 19.31
N LYS A 148 -20.69 -14.12 20.14
CA LYS A 148 -22.10 -13.98 20.52
C LYS A 148 -22.72 -12.91 19.62
N PRO A 149 -23.91 -13.13 19.03
CA PRO A 149 -24.56 -12.12 18.19
C PRO A 149 -24.68 -10.80 18.94
N LEU A 150 -24.30 -9.72 18.26
CA LEU A 150 -24.39 -8.35 18.75
C LEU A 150 -25.76 -7.77 18.43
N ASP A 151 -26.22 -6.91 19.33
CA ASP A 151 -27.40 -6.08 19.10
C ASP A 151 -27.11 -4.94 18.11
N LEU A 152 -28.15 -4.36 17.53
CA LEU A 152 -28.03 -3.27 16.55
C LEU A 152 -27.29 -2.05 17.13
N ASP A 153 -27.56 -1.70 18.38
CA ASP A 153 -26.92 -0.56 19.04
C ASP A 153 -25.41 -0.78 19.18
N GLN A 154 -25.00 -1.99 19.59
CA GLN A 154 -23.59 -2.38 19.72
C GLN A 154 -22.89 -2.35 18.36
N TRP A 155 -23.58 -2.78 17.30
CA TRP A 155 -23.09 -2.70 15.93
C TRP A 155 -22.82 -1.27 15.48
N LEU A 156 -23.78 -0.37 15.68
CA LEU A 156 -23.64 1.03 15.29
C LEU A 156 -22.48 1.70 16.03
N ILE A 157 -22.30 1.40 17.31
CA ILE A 157 -21.16 1.93 18.08
C ILE A 157 -19.84 1.37 17.55
N CYS A 158 -19.74 0.08 17.24
CA CYS A 158 -18.53 -0.51 16.63
C CYS A 158 -18.18 0.16 15.30
N ILE A 159 -19.18 0.39 14.44
CA ILE A 159 -19.02 1.08 13.16
C ILE A 159 -18.56 2.52 13.40
N ALA A 160 -19.19 3.23 14.34
CA ALA A 160 -18.85 4.61 14.66
C ALA A 160 -17.40 4.74 15.17
N ILE A 161 -16.96 3.84 16.06
CA ILE A 161 -15.57 3.77 16.53
C ILE A 161 -14.63 3.46 15.36
N GLY A 162 -14.97 2.50 14.51
CA GLY A 162 -14.19 2.20 13.30
C GLY A 162 -14.04 3.42 12.39
N ALA A 163 -15.12 4.17 12.22
CA ALA A 163 -15.17 5.35 11.37
C ALA A 163 -14.25 6.46 11.85
N LEU A 164 -13.84 6.50 13.13
CA LEU A 164 -12.84 7.43 13.66
C LEU A 164 -11.47 7.32 12.97
N SER A 165 -11.17 6.18 12.35
CA SER A 165 -9.94 6.02 11.57
C SER A 165 -9.93 6.88 10.30
N LEU A 166 -11.09 7.25 9.74
CA LEU A 166 -11.21 8.14 8.57
C LEU A 166 -10.76 9.59 8.87
N PRO A 167 -11.35 10.32 9.83
CA PRO A 167 -10.90 11.67 10.18
C PRO A 167 -9.47 11.65 10.74
N TRP A 168 -9.05 10.57 11.42
CA TRP A 168 -7.65 10.40 11.80
C TRP A 168 -6.71 10.30 10.59
N GLY A 169 -7.12 9.57 9.54
CA GLY A 169 -6.40 9.51 8.28
C GLY A 169 -6.24 10.90 7.64
N LEU A 170 -7.31 11.69 7.63
CA LEU A 170 -7.27 13.09 7.16
C LEU A 170 -6.36 13.97 8.02
N PHE A 171 -6.43 13.81 9.35
CA PHE A 171 -5.54 14.50 10.29
C PHE A 171 -4.07 14.18 10.02
N LEU A 172 -3.73 12.89 9.83
CA LEU A 172 -2.38 12.47 9.48
C LEU A 172 -1.93 13.09 8.15
N ARG A 173 -2.80 13.27 7.16
CA ARG A 173 -2.46 13.96 5.90
C ARG A 173 -2.16 15.45 6.10
N SER A 174 -2.85 16.12 7.03
CA SER A 174 -2.60 17.53 7.35
C SER A 174 -1.20 17.77 7.94
N ILE A 175 -0.63 16.77 8.62
CA ILE A 175 0.71 16.86 9.21
C ILE A 175 1.79 16.75 8.12
N SER A 176 2.55 17.83 7.94
CA SER A 176 3.68 17.87 7.01
C SER A 176 4.91 17.14 7.56
N VAL A 177 5.51 16.29 6.75
CA VAL A 177 6.68 15.46 7.10
C VAL A 177 8.01 16.24 7.00
N LYS A 178 7.95 17.56 6.78
CA LYS A 178 9.15 18.41 6.56
C LYS A 178 10.17 18.35 7.69
N ASN A 179 9.73 18.09 8.93
CA ASN A 179 10.57 18.02 10.13
C ASN A 179 10.53 16.64 10.81
N ALA A 180 10.26 15.55 10.07
CA ALA A 180 10.17 14.24 10.68
C ALA A 180 11.54 13.77 11.22
N PRO A 181 11.59 13.22 12.46
CA PRO A 181 12.83 12.80 13.09
C PRO A 181 13.47 11.61 12.35
N ASN A 182 14.80 11.52 12.39
CA ASN A 182 15.58 10.55 11.61
C ASN A 182 15.21 9.08 11.87
N TRP A 183 14.62 8.74 13.02
CA TRP A 183 14.14 7.38 13.32
C TRP A 183 12.89 6.99 12.52
N MET A 184 12.09 7.96 12.07
CA MET A 184 10.92 7.75 11.22
C MET A 184 11.34 7.40 9.77
N ALA A 185 12.62 7.58 9.44
CA ALA A 185 13.26 7.03 8.25
C ALA A 185 13.82 5.62 8.51
N PHE A 186 13.04 4.74 9.17
CA PHE A 186 13.38 3.33 9.36
C PHE A 186 13.72 2.64 8.01
N CYS A 187 13.10 3.10 6.93
CA CYS A 187 13.62 2.96 5.59
C CYS A 187 14.27 4.29 5.20
N ARG A 188 15.61 4.31 5.13
CA ARG A 188 16.40 5.43 4.64
C ARG A 188 15.83 5.83 3.29
N GLU A 189 15.07 6.92 3.26
CA GLU A 189 14.96 7.73 2.06
C GLU A 189 16.42 8.01 1.72
N ALA A 190 16.93 7.39 0.66
CA ALA A 190 18.04 7.97 -0.04
C ALA A 190 17.51 9.37 -0.29
N ASP A 191 18.02 10.35 0.48
CA ASP A 191 17.77 11.78 0.29
C ASP A 191 17.61 11.96 -1.18
N ASP A 192 16.51 12.59 -1.63
CA ASP A 192 16.29 12.93 -3.03
C ASP A 192 17.66 13.25 -3.59
N VAL A 193 18.28 12.25 -4.22
CA VAL A 193 19.51 12.47 -4.92
C VAL A 193 18.86 13.23 -6.03
N GLU A 194 18.88 14.58 -5.91
CA GLU A 194 18.83 15.50 -7.02
C GLU A 194 19.45 14.67 -8.09
N VAL A 195 18.62 14.15 -9.00
CA VAL A 195 19.07 13.18 -9.98
C VAL A 195 20.01 14.03 -10.76
N ARG A 196 21.26 13.99 -10.31
CA ARG A 196 22.23 14.96 -10.72
C ARG A 196 22.26 14.65 -12.19
N GLN A 197 22.18 15.69 -12.99
CA GLN A 197 22.22 15.63 -14.45
C GLN A 197 23.42 14.83 -15.01
N VAL A 198 24.15 14.06 -14.20
CA VAL A 198 25.11 12.99 -14.49
C VAL A 198 24.57 11.95 -15.48
N MET A 199 23.25 11.73 -15.57
CA MET A 199 22.69 10.91 -16.66
C MET A 199 22.85 11.57 -18.04
N SER A 200 23.00 12.89 -18.12
CA SER A 200 23.25 13.60 -19.38
C SER A 200 24.67 13.38 -19.87
N GLY A 201 25.69 13.52 -19.01
CA GLY A 201 27.09 13.43 -19.43
C GLY A 201 27.52 12.03 -19.86
N ARG A 202 27.32 11.02 -18.99
CA ARG A 202 27.74 9.64 -19.28
C ARG A 202 26.94 9.00 -20.41
N GLY A 203 25.64 9.30 -20.50
CA GLY A 203 24.79 8.82 -21.59
C GLY A 203 25.20 9.40 -22.95
N GLN A 204 25.47 10.71 -23.00
CA GLN A 204 25.97 11.38 -24.21
C GLN A 204 27.36 10.86 -24.62
N GLU A 205 28.27 10.61 -23.67
CA GLU A 205 29.58 10.03 -23.96
C GLU A 205 29.48 8.62 -24.55
N LEU A 206 28.62 7.77 -23.98
CA LEU A 206 28.39 6.42 -24.50
C LEU A 206 27.78 6.45 -25.91
N TRP A 207 26.85 7.37 -26.16
CA TRP A 207 26.24 7.55 -27.47
C TRP A 207 27.23 8.06 -28.52
N LEU A 208 28.09 9.02 -28.15
CA LEU A 208 29.18 9.52 -29.00
C LEU A 208 30.21 8.43 -29.32
N ARG A 209 30.59 7.61 -28.34
CA ARG A 209 31.46 6.45 -28.57
C ARG A 209 30.82 5.41 -29.50
N GLY A 210 29.51 5.19 -29.36
CA GLY A 210 28.73 4.34 -30.26
C GLY A 210 28.78 4.84 -31.71
N LEU A 211 28.51 6.13 -31.93
CA LEU A 211 28.60 6.74 -33.26
C LEU A 211 30.01 6.72 -33.85
N ALA A 212 31.04 6.92 -33.03
CA ALA A 212 32.42 6.84 -33.47
C ALA A 212 32.78 5.44 -33.99
N ARG A 213 32.31 4.38 -33.31
CA ARG A 213 32.47 2.99 -33.79
C ARG A 213 31.76 2.74 -35.11
N ILE A 214 30.52 3.21 -35.25
CA ILE A 214 29.75 3.07 -36.50
C ILE A 214 30.46 3.79 -37.66
N ARG A 215 30.97 5.00 -37.43
CA ARG A 215 31.75 5.74 -38.44
C ARG A 215 33.02 5.00 -38.85
N ALA A 216 33.73 4.38 -37.90
CA ALA A 216 34.90 3.57 -38.20
C ALA A 216 34.54 2.36 -39.06
N GLN A 217 33.46 1.63 -38.73
CA GLN A 217 32.98 0.49 -39.51
C GLN A 217 32.59 0.91 -40.94
N ILE A 218 31.87 2.01 -41.10
CA ILE A 218 31.50 2.54 -42.42
C ILE A 218 32.76 2.91 -43.25
N ARG A 219 33.80 3.46 -42.61
CA ARG A 219 35.05 3.82 -43.28
C ARG A 219 35.78 2.57 -43.80
N VAL A 220 35.85 1.52 -42.99
CA VAL A 220 36.45 0.23 -43.38
C VAL A 220 35.68 -0.39 -44.55
N ILE A 221 34.35 -0.42 -44.50
CA ILE A 221 33.51 -0.93 -45.60
C ILE A 221 33.75 -0.12 -46.88
N ARG A 222 33.84 1.21 -46.79
CA ARG A 222 34.14 2.07 -47.96
C ARG A 222 35.53 1.80 -48.53
N ALA A 223 36.53 1.58 -47.70
CA ALA A 223 37.88 1.23 -48.14
C ALA A 223 37.91 -0.12 -48.86
N PHE A 224 37.21 -1.12 -48.32
CA PHE A 224 37.07 -2.43 -48.96
C PHE A 224 36.36 -2.35 -50.32
N LYS A 225 35.28 -1.55 -50.41
CA LYS A 225 34.55 -1.32 -51.66
C LYS A 225 35.42 -0.64 -52.72
N LYS A 226 36.23 0.35 -52.34
CA LYS A 226 37.22 0.98 -53.24
C LYS A 226 38.27 -0.03 -53.71
N GLY A 227 38.80 -0.86 -52.79
CA GLY A 227 39.78 -1.89 -53.14
C GLY A 227 39.24 -2.94 -54.10
N LEU A 228 37.97 -3.35 -53.95
CA LEU A 228 37.28 -4.25 -54.88
C LEU A 228 37.05 -3.61 -56.26
N GLN A 229 36.62 -2.35 -56.31
CA GLN A 229 36.46 -1.61 -57.57
C GLN A 229 37.81 -1.48 -58.31
N SER A 230 38.89 -1.17 -57.60
CA SER A 230 40.23 -1.13 -58.19
C SER A 230 40.67 -2.48 -58.76
N ARG A 231 40.36 -3.60 -58.07
CA ARG A 231 40.66 -4.95 -58.58
C ARG A 231 39.81 -5.36 -59.77
N MET A 232 38.54 -4.93 -59.83
CA MET A 232 37.69 -5.14 -61.02
C MET A 232 38.23 -4.39 -62.24
N LEU A 233 38.62 -3.12 -62.08
CA LEU A 233 39.17 -2.32 -63.18
C LEU A 233 40.49 -2.90 -63.74
N ILE A 234 41.33 -3.48 -62.90
CA ILE A 234 42.57 -4.15 -63.36
C ILE A 234 42.24 -5.43 -64.14
N LYS A 235 41.22 -6.18 -63.72
CA LYS A 235 40.79 -7.42 -64.39
C LYS A 235 40.17 -7.15 -65.77
N ASP A 236 39.42 -6.05 -65.90
CA ASP A 236 38.83 -5.63 -67.18
C ASP A 236 39.86 -4.96 -68.12
N GLY A 237 40.93 -4.36 -67.58
CA GLY A 237 42.05 -3.81 -68.35
C GLY A 237 43.08 -4.83 -68.85
N SER A 238 42.95 -6.10 -68.44
CA SER A 238 43.82 -7.21 -68.86
C SER A 238 43.23 -8.08 -69.98
N VAL A 239 42.23 -7.57 -70.71
CA VAL A 239 41.71 -8.19 -71.95
C VAL A 239 41.95 -7.23 -73.12
N VAL A 240 43.22 -7.02 -73.47
CA VAL A 240 43.69 -6.62 -74.81
C VAL A 240 45.04 -7.29 -75.02
#